data_AF-A0A914IYA8-F1
#
_entry.id   AF-A0A914IYA8-F1
#
_cell.length_a   1.000
_cell.length_b   1.000
_cell.length_c   1.000
_cell.angle_alpha   90.00
_cell.angle_beta   90.00
_cell.angle_gamma   90.00
#
_symmetry.space_group_name_H-M   'P 1'
#
loop_
_entity.id
_entity.type
_entity.pdbx_description
1 polymer ?
#
loop_
_entity_poly.entity_id
_entity_poly.type
_entity_poly.pdbx_seq_one_letter_code
_entity_poly.pdbx_strand_id
1 'polypeptide(L)' 'MKRCSCFYGDIHGQLSDAISIFDQNGHPPEGRYLYLGDYVDRGDYSIETACLLFGLKLLHPNCIFLLRGNHETRIINK' A
#
# COMPACT_ATOMS: atom_id res chain seq x y z
N MET A 1 13.81 13.25 -15.73
CA MET A 1 13.25 11.90 -15.49
C MET A 1 12.10 12.06 -14.50
N LYS A 2 10.85 11.93 -14.94
CA LYS A 2 9.69 12.29 -14.13
C LYS A 2 9.58 11.33 -12.92
N ARG A 3 9.90 11.83 -11.73
CA ARG A 3 9.57 11.19 -10.44
C ARG A 3 8.07 11.34 -10.23
N CYS A 4 7.25 10.56 -10.94
CA CYS A 4 5.83 10.53 -10.66
C CYS A 4 5.64 9.84 -9.30
N SER A 5 5.33 10.64 -8.28
CA SER A 5 4.83 10.13 -7.01
C SER A 5 3.37 9.74 -7.23
N CYS A 6 3.08 8.45 -7.25
CA CYS A 6 1.70 8.00 -7.34
C CYS A 6 1.10 7.92 -5.94
N PHE A 7 -0.04 8.58 -5.76
CA PHE A 7 -0.78 8.63 -4.50
C PHE A 7 -1.90 7.59 -4.55
N TYR A 8 -1.95 6.71 -3.57
CA TYR A 8 -2.97 5.65 -3.49
C TYR A 8 -3.71 5.77 -2.16
N GLY A 9 -5.04 5.78 -2.25
CA GLY A 9 -5.94 5.76 -1.10
C GLY A 9 -6.20 4.33 -0.65
N ASP A 10 -7.43 4.12 -0.20
CA ASP A 10 -7.92 2.92 0.47
C ASP A 10 -7.70 1.66 -0.39
N ILE A 11 -7.14 0.62 0.22
CA ILE A 11 -6.94 -0.70 -0.40
C ILE A 11 -7.92 -1.72 0.16
N HIS A 12 -8.26 -1.61 1.46
CA HIS A 12 -9.24 -2.49 2.12
C HIS A 12 -9.03 -3.98 1.83
N GLY A 13 -7.79 -4.47 1.93
CA GLY A 13 -7.47 -5.88 1.73
C GLY A 13 -7.63 -6.40 0.29
N GLN A 14 -7.72 -5.54 -0.72
CA GLN A 14 -7.77 -5.92 -2.14
C GLN A 14 -6.36 -6.11 -2.72
N LEU A 15 -5.76 -7.27 -2.42
CA LEU A 15 -4.37 -7.57 -2.82
C LEU A 15 -4.13 -7.48 -4.33
N SER A 16 -5.08 -7.94 -5.15
CA SER A 16 -4.98 -7.90 -6.62
C SER A 16 -4.81 -6.49 -7.16
N ASP A 17 -5.46 -5.52 -6.52
CA ASP A 17 -5.44 -4.12 -6.95
C ASP A 17 -4.10 -3.48 -6.58
N ALA A 18 -3.57 -3.82 -5.39
CA ALA A 18 -2.22 -3.42 -4.98
C ALA A 18 -1.14 -3.95 -5.94
N ILE A 19 -1.25 -5.20 -6.41
CA ILE A 19 -0.32 -5.77 -7.40
C ILE A 19 -0.47 -5.08 -8.76
N SER A 20 -1.71 -4.91 -9.22
CA SER A 20 -2.02 -4.27 -10.51
C SER A 20 -1.49 -2.84 -10.58
N ILE A 21 -1.48 -2.12 -9.46
CA ILE A 21 -0.87 -0.79 -9.33
C ILE A 21 0.62 -0.83 -9.68
N PHE A 22 1.37 -1.82 -9.20
CA PHE A 22 2.78 -1.95 -9.51
C PHE A 22 2.98 -2.33 -10.98
N ASP A 23 2.19 -3.26 -11.52
CA ASP A 23 2.32 -3.66 -12.92
C ASP A 23 2.08 -2.49 -13.90
N GLN A 24 1.19 -1.55 -13.56
CA GLN A 24 0.90 -0.38 -14.38
C GLN A 24 1.90 0.77 -14.21
N ASN A 25 2.43 0.97 -13.00
CA ASN A 25 3.22 2.15 -12.66
C ASN A 25 4.73 1.86 -12.51
N GLY A 26 5.14 0.61 -12.69
CA GLY A 26 6.49 0.11 -12.46
C GLY A 26 6.63 -0.56 -11.10
N HIS A 27 7.63 -1.41 -10.94
CA HIS A 27 7.89 -2.05 -9.65
C HIS A 27 8.92 -1.21 -8.87
N PRO A 28 8.84 -1.12 -7.53
CA PRO A 28 9.90 -0.52 -6.74
C PRO A 28 11.26 -1.18 -7.06
N PRO A 29 12.35 -0.41 -7.21
CA PRO A 29 12.53 1.00 -6.84
C PRO A 29 12.25 2.02 -7.96
N GLU A 30 11.77 1.60 -9.12
CA GLU A 30 11.64 2.46 -10.31
C GLU A 30 10.58 3.56 -10.12
N GLY A 31 9.51 3.25 -9.37
CA GLY A 31 8.46 4.19 -8.95
C GLY A 31 8.57 4.63 -7.48
N ARG A 32 7.88 5.73 -7.13
CA ARG A 32 7.65 6.15 -5.74
C ARG A 32 6.17 6.11 -5.41
N TYR A 33 5.84 5.47 -4.30
CA TYR A 33 4.48 5.19 -3.87
C TYR A 33 4.24 5.84 -2.52
N LEU A 34 3.19 6.66 -2.43
CA LEU A 34 2.66 7.16 -1.17
C LEU A 34 1.26 6.60 -0.97
N TYR A 35 1.12 5.74 0.02
CA TYR A 35 -0.16 5.17 0.42
C TYR A 35 -0.75 5.96 1.59
N LEU A 36 -2.01 6.36 1.49
CA LEU A 36 -2.65 7.29 2.41
C LEU A 36 -3.28 6.63 3.65
N GLY A 37 -3.42 5.30 3.67
CA GLY A 37 -3.97 4.54 4.79
C GLY A 37 -5.00 3.52 4.34
N ASP A 38 -5.74 2.95 5.28
CA ASP A 38 -6.87 2.03 5.05
C ASP A 38 -6.48 0.80 4.20
N TYR A 39 -5.45 0.10 4.67
CA TYR A 39 -4.89 -1.09 4.05
C TYR A 39 -5.69 -2.35 4.36
N VAL A 40 -6.32 -2.35 5.53
CA VAL A 40 -7.02 -3.48 6.13
C VAL A 40 -8.52 -3.20 6.20
N ASP A 41 -9.27 -4.23 6.59
CA ASP A 41 -10.73 -4.25 6.71
C ASP A 41 -11.45 -4.44 5.35
N ARG A 42 -12.66 -4.99 5.40
CA ARG A 42 -13.59 -5.30 4.29
C ARG A 42 -13.16 -6.34 3.24
N GLY A 43 -11.88 -6.43 2.89
CA GLY A 43 -11.37 -7.40 1.93
C GLY A 43 -10.79 -8.66 2.57
N ASP A 44 -10.90 -9.78 1.85
CA ASP A 44 -10.49 -11.11 2.31
C ASP A 44 -8.97 -11.27 2.48
N TYR A 45 -8.16 -10.39 1.85
CA TYR A 45 -6.70 -10.48 1.83
C TYR A 45 -6.01 -9.34 2.60
N SER A 46 -6.61 -8.92 3.72
CA SER A 46 -6.09 -7.84 4.57
C SER A 46 -4.68 -8.12 5.11
N ILE A 47 -4.41 -9.37 5.54
CA ILE A 47 -3.09 -9.74 6.09
C ILE A 47 -2.03 -9.74 5.00
N GLU A 48 -2.33 -10.33 3.85
CA GLU A 48 -1.43 -10.43 2.70
C GLU A 48 -1.10 -9.05 2.15
N THR A 49 -2.11 -8.17 2.07
CA THR A 49 -1.94 -6.76 1.69
C THR A 49 -1.00 -6.05 2.64
N ALA A 50 -1.21 -6.17 3.96
CA ALA A 50 -0.33 -5.57 4.96
C ALA A 50 1.11 -6.12 4.86
N CYS A 51 1.27 -7.44 4.76
CA CYS A 51 2.57 -8.11 4.61
C CYS A 51 3.33 -7.63 3.37
N LEU A 52 2.64 -7.51 2.23
CA LEU A 52 3.23 -7.01 0.99
C LEU A 52 3.73 -5.56 1.15
N LEU A 53 2.87 -4.67 1.63
CA LEU A 53 3.22 -3.24 1.78
C LEU A 53 4.35 -3.02 2.78
N PHE A 54 4.32 -3.70 3.93
CA PHE A 54 5.39 -3.62 4.92
C PHE A 54 6.70 -4.25 4.42
N GLY A 55 6.63 -5.39 3.73
CA GLY A 55 7.79 -6.01 3.09
C GLY A 55 8.45 -5.08 2.08
N LEU A 56 7.66 -4.44 1.21
CA LEU A 56 8.15 -3.46 0.24
C LEU A 56 8.71 -2.20 0.92
N LYS A 57 8.12 -1.74 2.03
CA LYS A 57 8.66 -0.63 2.82
C LYS A 57 10.04 -0.94 3.40
N LEU A 58 10.25 -2.17 3.88
CA LEU A 58 11.55 -2.60 4.39
C LEU A 58 12.59 -2.72 3.28
N LEU A 59 12.20 -3.25 2.12
CA LEU A 59 13.12 -3.44 0.99
C LEU A 59 13.45 -2.13 0.27
N HIS A 60 12.49 -1.20 0.16
CA HIS A 60 12.62 0.05 -0.58
C HIS A 60 12.17 1.27 0.25
N PRO A 61 12.86 1.59 1.36
CA PRO A 61 12.42 2.60 2.32
C PRO A 61 12.34 4.02 1.76
N ASN A 62 13.10 4.31 0.69
CA ASN A 62 13.14 5.62 0.02
C ASN A 62 12.11 5.78 -1.11
N CYS A 63 11.40 4.69 -1.47
CA CYS A 63 10.43 4.68 -2.55
C CYS A 63 9.01 4.40 -2.06
N ILE A 64 8.84 3.60 -1.00
CA ILE A 64 7.54 3.27 -0.42
C ILE A 64 7.32 4.12 0.84
N PHE A 65 6.19 4.81 0.90
CA PHE A 65 5.75 5.59 2.05
C PHE A 65 4.34 5.18 2.43
N LEU A 66 4.13 4.88 3.71
CA LEU A 66 2.86 4.40 4.25
C LEU A 66 2.39 5.39 5.33
N LEU A 67 1.23 6.01 5.12
CA LEU A 67 0.54 6.82 6.12
C LEU A 67 -0.50 5.96 6.85
N ARG A 68 -0.92 6.41 8.03
CA ARG A 68 -1.91 5.68 8.82
C ARG A 68 -3.31 6.20 8.50
N GLY A 69 -4.20 5.31 8.10
CA GLY A 69 -5.63 5.57 7.96
C GLY A 69 -6.39 5.29 9.27
N ASN A 70 -7.69 5.46 9.23
CA ASN A 70 -8.55 5.25 10.40
C ASN A 70 -8.73 3.75 10.69
N HIS A 71 -8.73 2.89 9.67
CA HIS A 71 -8.90 1.45 9.84
C HIS A 71 -7.67 0.78 10.48
N GLU A 72 -6.50 1.42 10.58
CA GLU A 72 -5.34 0.90 11.31
C GLU A 72 -5.43 1.13 12.84
N THR A 73 -6.63 1.08 13.43
CA THR A 73 -6.85 1.27 14.87
C THR A 73 -7.75 0.16 15.43
N ARG A 74 -7.43 -0.35 16.63
CA ARG A 74 -8.22 -1.39 17.33
C ARG A 74 -9.69 -1.02 17.59
N ILE A 75 -10.01 0.28 17.53
CA ILE A 75 -11.38 0.77 17.75
C ILE A 75 -12.26 0.48 16.53
N ILE A 76 -11.67 0.50 15.33
CA ILE A 76 -12.39 0.37 14.07
C ILE A 76 -12.36 -1.07 13.58
N ASN A 77 -11.22 -1.76 13.70
CA ASN A 77 -11.16 -3.21 13.49
C ASN A 77 -11.86 -3.93 14.65
N LYS A 78 -13.11 -4.34 14.42
CA LYS A 78 -13.91 -5.16 15.34
C LYS A 78 -13.80 -6.64 15.03
#